data_AF-A0A2D4NWM5-F1
#
_entry.id   AF-A0A2D4NWM5-F1
#
_cell.length_a   1.000
_cell.length_b   1.000
_cell.length_c   1.000
_cell.angle_alpha   90.00
_cell.angle_beta   90.00
_cell.angle_gamma   90.00
#
_symmetry.space_group_name_H-M   'P 1'
#
loop_
_entity.id
_entity.type
_entity.pdbx_description
1 polymer ?
#
loop_
_entity_poly.entity_id
_entity_poly.type
_entity_poly.pdbx_seq_one_letter_code
_entity_poly.pdbx_strand_id
1 'polypeptide(L)'
;SLSQLRQILEDAGQSRFLSARRGGDLCVLAVSPVRLCVRQVCMGCERLHLCKLNLRGRCRVNSCKYSHDIFSETNRNILKNHELSGLNEEELCVLLLQNDPFLLPDVCSAYNKGGGTCTLNDSCSRLHICRYFLKGECRFPRCKRSHSLLDPRPTSLLTSEGLDQDTIWNIQAICDARIAAFIKDLQIPGAAAEREYPNARPKNERPPVTSNANNFVKVDQPDQGVKRAPVQSAEKEKSDDICLHYVWQFCKNKNNCSMIHYDLPYRWQSFTSSGWKDLPKREEIEKAYCDPNITSFPDLELDFMTMTSVIVPIRRLSTVSSVTKDPKFVMTTKWLWYWKNDLGQWIEYGKQDKQFQPASLTSDDLENLFLADPNGNIQFEAGSQ
;
A
#
# COMPACT_ATOMS: atom_id res chain seq x y z
N SER A 1 35.16 -18.48 6.73
CA SER A 1 34.56 -19.00 7.99
C SER A 1 33.05 -18.77 7.98
N LEU A 2 32.30 -19.40 8.90
CA LEU A 2 30.85 -19.12 9.04
C LEU A 2 30.55 -17.67 9.42
N SER A 3 31.44 -16.98 10.13
CA SER A 3 31.31 -15.55 10.43
C SER A 3 31.40 -14.68 9.17
N GLN A 4 32.36 -14.94 8.28
CA GLN A 4 32.49 -14.26 6.99
C GLN A 4 31.26 -14.48 6.10
N LEU A 5 30.72 -15.71 6.06
CA LEU A 5 29.50 -15.99 5.29
C LEU A 5 28.29 -15.19 5.81
N ARG A 6 28.12 -15.09 7.14
CA ARG A 6 27.04 -14.27 7.73
C ARG A 6 27.19 -12.79 7.38
N GLN A 7 28.40 -12.24 7.48
CA GLN A 7 28.65 -10.85 7.10
C GLN A 7 28.28 -10.58 5.64
N ILE A 8 28.70 -11.44 4.71
CA ILE A 8 28.35 -11.32 3.28
C ILE A 8 26.83 -11.33 3.05
N LEU A 9 26.08 -12.15 3.80
CA LEU A 9 24.61 -12.22 3.69
C LEU A 9 23.90 -11.01 4.33
N GLU A 10 24.47 -10.45 5.39
CA GLU A 10 23.99 -9.22 6.03
C GLU A 10 24.25 -8.00 5.14
N ASP A 11 25.47 -7.87 4.60
CA ASP A 11 25.88 -6.79 3.69
C ASP A 11 25.07 -6.79 2.38
N ALA A 12 24.74 -7.97 1.85
CA ALA A 12 23.91 -8.12 0.65
C ALA A 12 22.40 -7.88 0.92
N GLY A 13 21.98 -7.94 2.18
CA GLY A 13 20.65 -7.55 2.64
C GLY A 13 19.50 -8.53 2.32
N GLN A 14 18.39 -8.35 3.03
CA GLN A 14 17.17 -9.17 2.92
C GLN A 14 16.44 -9.04 1.57
N SER A 15 16.83 -8.06 0.74
CA SER A 15 16.36 -7.89 -0.64
C SER A 15 17.03 -8.86 -1.62
N ARG A 16 18.15 -9.49 -1.24
CA ARG A 16 18.90 -10.46 -2.05
C ARG A 16 18.97 -11.86 -1.43
N PHE A 17 19.13 -11.95 -0.10
CA PHE A 17 19.20 -13.23 0.59
C PHE A 17 18.30 -13.29 1.82
N LEU A 18 17.50 -14.34 1.89
CA LEU A 18 16.61 -14.62 3.02
C LEU A 18 17.09 -15.85 3.78
N SER A 19 17.26 -15.72 5.09
CA SER A 19 17.48 -16.86 5.98
C SER A 19 16.15 -17.48 6.41
N ALA A 20 15.98 -18.79 6.22
CA ALA A 20 14.78 -19.54 6.60
C ALA A 20 15.15 -20.89 7.24
N ARG A 21 14.33 -21.40 8.17
CA ARG A 21 14.57 -22.72 8.79
C ARG A 21 13.75 -23.82 8.13
N ARG A 22 14.40 -24.91 7.75
CA ARG A 22 13.77 -26.13 7.24
C ARG A 22 14.00 -27.26 8.26
N GLY A 23 13.05 -27.43 9.19
CA GLY A 23 13.26 -28.29 10.34
C GLY A 23 14.37 -27.76 11.25
N GLY A 24 15.42 -28.56 11.47
CA GLY A 24 16.59 -28.13 12.23
C GLY A 24 17.53 -27.17 11.49
N ASP A 25 17.55 -27.26 10.16
CA ASP A 25 18.58 -26.63 9.33
C ASP A 25 18.28 -25.16 9.02
N LEU A 26 19.34 -24.37 8.87
CA LEU A 26 19.27 -22.99 8.42
C LEU A 26 19.61 -22.91 6.93
N CYS A 27 18.60 -22.65 6.11
CA CYS A 27 18.73 -22.48 4.67
C CYS A 27 18.85 -20.99 4.32
N VAL A 28 19.56 -20.69 3.22
CA VAL A 28 19.66 -19.36 2.63
C VAL A 28 18.99 -19.40 1.26
N LEU A 29 18.02 -18.51 1.05
CA LEU A 29 17.22 -18.42 -0.17
C LEU A 29 17.59 -17.16 -0.95
N ALA A 30 17.90 -17.31 -2.23
CA ALA A 30 18.07 -16.18 -3.12
C ALA A 30 16.71 -15.54 -3.45
N VAL A 31 16.60 -14.24 -3.19
CA VAL A 31 15.42 -13.43 -3.50
C VAL A 31 15.77 -12.33 -4.50
N SER A 32 14.79 -11.91 -5.29
CA SER A 32 15.01 -10.92 -6.34
C SER A 32 13.76 -10.07 -6.57
N PRO A 33 13.91 -8.76 -6.88
CA PRO A 33 12.81 -7.91 -7.32
C PRO A 33 12.45 -8.11 -8.81
N VAL A 34 13.23 -8.85 -9.60
CA VAL A 34 13.01 -9.05 -11.05
C VAL A 34 11.68 -9.75 -11.33
N ARG A 35 10.88 -9.20 -12.24
CA ARG A 35 9.58 -9.74 -12.66
C ARG A 35 9.47 -9.85 -14.17
N LEU A 36 8.54 -10.67 -14.64
CA LEU A 36 8.19 -10.72 -16.06
C LEU A 36 7.36 -9.50 -16.48
N CYS A 37 7.48 -9.14 -17.76
CA CYS A 37 6.59 -8.18 -18.40
C CYS A 37 5.22 -8.82 -18.64
N VAL A 38 4.16 -8.21 -18.10
CA VAL A 38 2.76 -8.67 -18.24
C VAL A 38 2.01 -7.99 -19.39
N ARG A 39 2.65 -7.06 -20.10
CA ARG A 39 2.03 -6.30 -21.21
C ARG A 39 1.96 -7.19 -22.46
N GLN A 40 0.84 -7.14 -23.19
CA GLN A 40 0.71 -7.86 -24.47
C GLN A 40 1.50 -7.19 -25.61
N VAL A 41 1.66 -5.88 -25.54
CA VAL A 41 2.52 -5.07 -26.42
C VAL A 41 3.37 -4.20 -25.50
N CYS A 42 4.70 -4.19 -25.71
CA CYS A 42 5.64 -3.45 -24.89
C CYS A 42 6.63 -2.70 -25.79
N MET A 43 6.75 -1.39 -25.59
CA MET A 43 7.69 -0.52 -26.33
C MET A 43 9.05 -0.39 -25.62
N GLY A 44 9.31 -1.23 -24.61
CA GLY A 44 10.44 -1.11 -23.68
C GLY A 44 9.95 -1.03 -22.22
N CYS A 45 10.59 -1.79 -21.33
CA CYS A 45 10.47 -1.69 -19.88
C CYS A 45 11.56 -2.51 -19.18
N GLU A 46 11.74 -2.28 -17.88
CA GLU A 46 12.72 -2.95 -17.02
C GLU A 46 12.22 -4.31 -16.48
N ARG A 47 11.53 -5.10 -17.31
CA ARG A 47 11.00 -6.43 -16.93
C ARG A 47 11.31 -7.47 -17.98
N LEU A 48 11.56 -8.71 -17.57
CA LEU A 48 11.96 -9.78 -18.48
C LEU A 48 10.83 -10.14 -19.46
N HIS A 49 11.15 -10.24 -20.74
CA HIS A 49 10.20 -10.55 -21.80
C HIS A 49 10.27 -12.04 -22.15
N LEU A 50 9.59 -12.87 -21.36
CA LEU A 50 9.74 -14.34 -21.39
C LEU A 50 8.41 -15.09 -21.47
N CYS A 51 8.46 -16.28 -22.06
CA CYS A 51 7.37 -17.22 -22.09
C CYS A 51 7.16 -17.88 -20.71
N LYS A 52 6.11 -17.45 -19.99
CA LYS A 52 5.67 -18.06 -18.71
C LYS A 52 5.56 -19.59 -18.76
N LEU A 53 5.18 -20.17 -19.91
CA LEU A 53 5.07 -21.62 -20.07
C LEU A 53 6.43 -22.29 -20.32
N ASN A 54 7.40 -21.60 -20.93
CA ASN A 54 8.74 -22.16 -21.16
C ASN A 54 9.52 -22.27 -19.84
N LEU A 55 9.43 -21.24 -18.98
CA LEU A 55 10.00 -21.21 -17.62
C LEU A 55 9.49 -22.34 -16.70
N ARG A 56 8.46 -23.08 -17.11
CA ARG A 56 7.90 -24.25 -16.40
C ARG A 56 8.09 -25.56 -17.16
N GLY A 57 8.84 -25.58 -18.27
CA GLY A 57 9.02 -26.74 -19.15
C GLY A 57 7.76 -27.18 -19.90
N ARG A 58 6.75 -26.31 -20.06
CA ARG A 58 5.41 -26.65 -20.59
C ARG A 58 5.01 -25.95 -21.88
N CYS A 59 5.85 -25.10 -22.47
CA CYS A 59 5.56 -24.54 -23.78
C CYS A 59 5.73 -25.62 -24.87
N ARG A 60 4.67 -25.89 -25.64
CA ARG A 60 4.66 -26.82 -26.78
C ARG A 60 4.50 -26.10 -28.13
N VAL A 61 4.66 -24.78 -28.15
CA VAL A 61 4.40 -23.93 -29.33
C VAL A 61 5.72 -23.70 -30.08
N ASN A 62 5.85 -24.30 -31.27
CA ASN A 62 7.06 -24.24 -32.10
C ASN A 62 7.46 -22.81 -32.51
N SER A 63 6.51 -21.88 -32.57
CA SER A 63 6.74 -20.46 -32.88
C SER A 63 6.06 -19.58 -31.82
N CYS A 64 6.56 -19.63 -30.59
CA CYS A 64 6.01 -18.87 -29.49
C CYS A 64 6.19 -17.36 -29.70
N LYS A 65 5.15 -16.56 -29.41
CA LYS A 65 5.20 -15.09 -29.46
C LYS A 65 6.02 -14.42 -28.34
N TYR A 66 6.53 -15.21 -27.39
CA TYR A 66 7.34 -14.74 -26.27
C TYR A 66 8.70 -15.45 -26.31
N SER A 67 9.78 -14.75 -25.93
CA SER A 67 11.12 -15.34 -25.92
C SER A 67 11.16 -16.59 -25.03
N HIS A 68 11.84 -17.62 -25.52
CA HIS A 68 12.25 -18.77 -24.73
C HIS A 68 13.69 -18.60 -24.19
N ASP A 69 14.50 -17.75 -24.84
CA ASP A 69 15.85 -17.39 -24.40
C ASP A 69 15.79 -16.34 -23.28
N ILE A 70 16.32 -16.70 -22.10
CA ILE A 70 16.46 -15.83 -20.93
C ILE A 70 17.54 -14.76 -21.16
N PHE A 71 18.61 -15.10 -21.89
CA PHE A 71 19.77 -14.24 -22.15
C PHE A 71 19.65 -13.45 -23.47
N SER A 72 18.41 -13.29 -23.96
CA SER A 72 18.11 -12.49 -25.15
C SER A 72 18.59 -11.05 -24.99
N GLU A 73 18.85 -10.38 -26.11
CA GLU A 73 19.40 -9.01 -26.13
C GLU A 73 18.56 -8.01 -25.31
N THR A 74 17.23 -8.14 -25.34
CA THR A 74 16.30 -7.31 -24.55
C THR A 74 16.38 -7.56 -23.05
N ASN A 75 16.78 -8.77 -22.63
CA ASN A 75 16.87 -9.16 -21.22
C ASN A 75 18.27 -8.93 -20.62
N ARG A 76 19.35 -8.93 -21.42
CA ARG A 76 20.74 -8.78 -20.93
C ARG A 76 20.95 -7.56 -20.04
N ASN A 77 20.45 -6.40 -20.45
CA ASN A 77 20.58 -5.17 -19.64
C ASN A 77 19.78 -5.27 -18.34
N ILE A 78 18.62 -5.94 -18.35
CA ILE A 78 17.78 -6.14 -17.16
C ILE A 78 18.48 -7.08 -16.17
N LEU A 79 19.02 -8.21 -16.65
CA LEU A 79 19.81 -9.14 -15.83
C LEU A 79 21.06 -8.47 -15.27
N LYS A 80 21.74 -7.61 -16.05
CA LYS A 80 22.89 -6.82 -15.59
C LYS A 80 22.52 -5.81 -14.51
N ASN A 81 21.47 -5.03 -14.71
CA ASN A 81 21.00 -4.01 -13.75
C ASN A 81 20.56 -4.62 -12.41
N HIS A 82 20.17 -5.90 -12.40
CA HIS A 82 19.83 -6.65 -11.19
C HIS A 82 20.94 -7.60 -10.69
N GLU A 83 22.17 -7.47 -11.22
CA GLU A 83 23.34 -8.27 -10.83
C GLU A 83 23.19 -9.80 -11.02
N LEU A 84 22.31 -10.22 -11.95
CA LEU A 84 22.01 -11.63 -12.23
C LEU A 84 22.82 -12.21 -13.40
N SER A 85 23.80 -11.47 -13.95
CA SER A 85 24.55 -11.89 -15.15
C SER A 85 25.47 -13.10 -14.95
N GLY A 86 25.71 -13.51 -13.70
CA GLY A 86 26.54 -14.68 -13.35
C GLY A 86 25.77 -15.98 -13.16
N LEU A 87 24.43 -15.97 -13.28
CA LEU A 87 23.58 -17.15 -13.10
C LEU A 87 23.31 -17.86 -14.43
N ASN A 88 23.18 -19.19 -14.39
CA ASN A 88 22.75 -19.99 -15.54
C ASN A 88 21.21 -19.98 -15.74
N GLU A 89 20.73 -20.63 -16.80
CA GLU A 89 19.30 -20.62 -17.16
C GLU A 89 18.43 -21.29 -16.08
N GLU A 90 18.92 -22.40 -15.52
CA GLU A 90 18.26 -23.19 -14.48
C GLU A 90 18.15 -22.41 -13.17
N GLU A 91 19.24 -21.77 -12.73
CA GLU A 91 19.29 -20.89 -11.56
C GLU A 91 18.35 -19.69 -11.71
N LEU A 92 18.32 -19.06 -12.90
CA LEU A 92 17.38 -17.98 -13.20
C LEU A 92 15.93 -18.46 -13.21
N CYS A 93 15.65 -19.66 -13.73
CA CYS A 93 14.31 -20.24 -13.69
C CYS A 93 13.83 -20.45 -12.25
N VAL A 94 14.64 -21.09 -11.38
CA VAL A 94 14.31 -21.28 -9.96
C VAL A 94 14.12 -19.93 -9.26
N LEU A 95 15.05 -18.99 -9.46
CA LEU A 95 14.99 -17.65 -8.86
C LEU A 95 13.71 -16.89 -9.26
N LEU A 96 13.31 -16.96 -10.53
CA LEU A 96 12.10 -16.31 -11.02
C LEU A 96 10.84 -17.00 -10.49
N LEU A 97 10.75 -18.34 -10.62
CA LEU A 97 9.60 -19.14 -10.18
C LEU A 97 9.30 -18.94 -8.68
N GLN A 98 10.35 -18.82 -7.85
CA GLN A 98 10.17 -18.63 -6.40
C GLN A 98 9.89 -17.19 -5.97
N ASN A 99 10.12 -16.19 -6.84
CA ASN A 99 9.98 -14.77 -6.49
C ASN A 99 8.81 -14.04 -7.15
N ASP A 100 8.39 -14.42 -8.37
CA ASP A 100 7.36 -13.74 -9.15
C ASP A 100 6.00 -14.46 -9.07
N PRO A 101 5.00 -13.90 -8.34
CA PRO A 101 3.66 -14.49 -8.25
C PRO A 101 2.93 -14.57 -9.60
N PHE A 102 3.34 -13.79 -10.62
CA PHE A 102 2.80 -13.93 -11.98
C PHE A 102 3.16 -15.28 -12.60
N LEU A 103 4.24 -15.93 -12.16
CA LEU A 103 4.62 -17.28 -12.60
C LEU A 103 3.87 -18.40 -11.88
N LEU A 104 2.99 -18.09 -10.92
CA LEU A 104 2.13 -19.08 -10.25
C LEU A 104 0.78 -19.27 -10.98
N PRO A 105 0.02 -20.33 -10.66
CA PRO A 105 -1.38 -20.46 -11.08
C PRO A 105 -2.28 -19.40 -10.41
N ASP A 106 -3.41 -19.07 -11.04
CA ASP A 106 -4.35 -18.10 -10.48
C ASP A 106 -4.95 -18.60 -9.16
N VAL A 107 -5.11 -17.68 -8.21
CA VAL A 107 -5.87 -17.95 -6.98
C VAL A 107 -7.36 -18.08 -7.26
N CYS A 108 -8.01 -19.04 -6.60
CA CYS A 108 -9.44 -19.27 -6.75
C CYS A 108 -10.22 -18.07 -6.17
N SER A 109 -10.97 -17.38 -7.02
CA SER A 109 -11.73 -16.19 -6.65
C SER A 109 -12.91 -16.51 -5.73
N ALA A 110 -13.56 -17.68 -5.89
CA ALA A 110 -14.63 -18.17 -5.02
C ALA A 110 -14.08 -18.46 -3.61
N TYR A 111 -13.02 -19.26 -3.51
CA TYR A 111 -12.30 -19.51 -2.26
C TYR A 111 -11.83 -18.19 -1.60
N ASN A 112 -11.37 -17.22 -2.38
CA ASN A 112 -10.95 -15.91 -1.88
C ASN A 112 -12.10 -14.89 -1.70
N LYS A 113 -13.38 -15.30 -1.77
CA LYS A 113 -14.57 -14.50 -1.44
C LYS A 113 -15.31 -15.12 -0.25
N GLY A 114 -16.27 -14.37 0.33
CA GLY A 114 -17.23 -14.86 1.34
C GLY A 114 -16.66 -15.79 2.41
N GLY A 115 -17.31 -16.95 2.61
CA GLY A 115 -16.97 -17.95 3.62
C GLY A 115 -15.71 -18.78 3.38
N GLY A 116 -15.11 -18.74 2.17
CA GLY A 116 -13.95 -19.58 1.83
C GLY A 116 -14.30 -20.88 1.10
N THR A 117 -15.56 -21.05 0.69
CA THR A 117 -16.03 -22.24 -0.04
C THR A 117 -15.87 -22.08 -1.55
N CYS A 118 -15.61 -23.20 -2.23
CA CYS A 118 -15.58 -23.30 -3.69
C CYS A 118 -16.35 -24.55 -4.09
N THR A 119 -17.36 -24.39 -4.94
CA THR A 119 -18.30 -25.46 -5.34
C THR A 119 -17.64 -26.59 -6.12
N LEU A 120 -16.54 -26.30 -6.81
CA LEU A 120 -15.78 -27.30 -7.58
C LEU A 120 -14.97 -28.27 -6.69
N ASN A 121 -14.80 -27.92 -5.40
CA ASN A 121 -13.83 -28.52 -4.50
C ASN A 121 -12.56 -29.01 -5.23
N ASP A 122 -12.18 -30.28 -5.13
CA ASP A 122 -10.88 -30.78 -5.63
C ASP A 122 -10.73 -30.80 -7.16
N SER A 123 -11.81 -30.59 -7.92
CA SER A 123 -11.75 -30.35 -9.37
C SER A 123 -11.33 -28.91 -9.77
N CYS A 124 -11.18 -28.00 -8.80
CA CYS A 124 -10.80 -26.61 -9.10
C CYS A 124 -9.31 -26.48 -9.44
N SER A 125 -9.01 -26.12 -10.69
CA SER A 125 -7.67 -25.84 -11.24
C SER A 125 -7.04 -24.51 -10.77
N ARG A 126 -7.51 -23.92 -9.66
CA ARG A 126 -7.02 -22.65 -9.12
C ARG A 126 -6.61 -22.78 -7.66
N LEU A 127 -5.58 -22.04 -7.24
CA LEU A 127 -5.00 -22.14 -5.90
C LEU A 127 -5.99 -21.72 -4.80
N HIS A 128 -6.21 -22.62 -3.83
CA HIS A 128 -7.00 -22.35 -2.62
C HIS A 128 -6.12 -21.77 -1.50
N ILE A 129 -5.44 -20.67 -1.82
CA ILE A 129 -4.53 -19.94 -0.94
C ILE A 129 -4.98 -18.49 -0.82
N CYS A 130 -4.67 -17.85 0.30
CA CYS A 130 -4.89 -16.42 0.51
C CYS A 130 -4.21 -15.58 -0.58
N ARG A 131 -4.99 -14.82 -1.36
CA ARG A 131 -4.47 -13.93 -2.42
C ARG A 131 -3.48 -12.86 -1.92
N TYR A 132 -3.52 -12.53 -0.64
CA TYR A 132 -2.64 -11.55 -0.01
C TYR A 132 -1.38 -12.20 0.56
N PHE A 133 -1.42 -13.48 0.91
CA PHE A 133 -0.26 -14.24 1.38
C PHE A 133 0.77 -14.40 0.26
N LEU A 134 0.33 -14.84 -0.93
CA LEU A 134 1.19 -14.96 -2.12
C LEU A 134 1.78 -13.63 -2.62
N LYS A 135 1.32 -12.50 -2.09
CA LYS A 135 1.87 -11.17 -2.36
C LYS A 135 2.77 -10.63 -1.24
N GLY A 136 2.86 -11.32 -0.11
CA GLY A 136 3.59 -10.85 1.08
C GLY A 136 2.85 -9.81 1.92
N GLU A 137 1.52 -9.67 1.77
CA GLU A 137 0.74 -8.54 2.31
C GLU A 137 -0.52 -8.93 3.11
N CYS A 138 -0.64 -10.20 3.52
CA CYS A 138 -1.77 -10.63 4.36
C CYS A 138 -1.63 -10.10 5.79
N ARG A 139 -2.41 -9.06 6.10
CA ARG A 139 -2.42 -8.34 7.39
C ARG A 139 -3.18 -9.05 8.52
N PHE A 140 -3.51 -10.33 8.36
CA PHE A 140 -4.34 -11.08 9.31
C PHE A 140 -3.53 -12.23 9.92
N PRO A 141 -3.04 -12.09 11.18
CA PRO A 141 -2.33 -13.17 11.88
C PRO A 141 -3.16 -14.45 12.03
N ARG A 142 -4.49 -14.32 12.10
CA ARG A 142 -5.46 -15.42 11.99
C ARG A 142 -6.28 -15.26 10.72
N CYS A 143 -5.65 -15.47 9.56
CA CYS A 143 -6.32 -15.38 8.27
C CYS A 143 -7.39 -16.48 8.12
N LYS A 144 -8.53 -16.15 7.49
CA LYS A 144 -9.60 -17.11 7.18
C LYS A 144 -9.35 -17.90 5.88
N ARG A 145 -8.13 -17.88 5.36
CA ARG A 145 -7.68 -18.51 4.11
C ARG A 145 -6.32 -19.17 4.40
N SER A 146 -6.04 -20.33 3.81
CA SER A 146 -4.77 -21.03 4.01
C SER A 146 -3.61 -20.16 3.52
N HIS A 147 -2.54 -20.19 4.30
CA HIS A 147 -1.22 -19.64 3.99
C HIS A 147 -0.20 -20.78 3.74
N SER A 148 -0.66 -22.04 3.69
CA SER A 148 0.20 -23.22 3.54
C SER A 148 0.12 -23.74 2.11
N LEU A 149 1.12 -23.39 1.31
CA LEU A 149 1.36 -23.99 -0.02
C LEU A 149 1.77 -25.47 0.10
N LEU A 150 2.22 -25.88 1.29
CA LEU A 150 2.58 -27.24 1.65
C LEU A 150 1.36 -28.10 2.02
N ASP A 151 0.14 -27.53 2.04
CA ASP A 151 -1.09 -28.32 2.13
C ASP A 151 -1.16 -29.28 0.91
N PRO A 152 -1.70 -30.51 1.04
CA PRO A 152 -1.62 -31.52 -0.03
C PRO A 152 -2.18 -31.07 -1.37
N ARG A 153 -3.24 -30.24 -1.33
CA ARG A 153 -3.94 -29.77 -2.51
C ARG A 153 -3.23 -28.63 -3.26
N PRO A 154 -2.84 -27.51 -2.60
CA PRO A 154 -1.94 -26.53 -3.19
C PRO A 154 -0.65 -27.16 -3.73
N THR A 155 -0.02 -28.07 -2.98
CA THR A 155 1.18 -28.80 -3.42
C THR A 155 0.92 -29.56 -4.72
N SER A 156 -0.10 -30.42 -4.75
CA SER A 156 -0.49 -31.20 -5.95
C SER A 156 -0.75 -30.32 -7.19
N LEU A 157 -1.42 -29.18 -7.02
CA LEU A 157 -1.65 -28.24 -8.12
C LEU A 157 -0.34 -27.58 -8.60
N LEU A 158 0.57 -27.21 -7.70
CA LEU A 158 1.86 -26.60 -8.08
C LEU A 158 2.79 -27.63 -8.75
N THR A 159 2.81 -28.87 -8.28
CA THR A 159 3.57 -29.96 -8.91
C THR A 159 3.03 -30.30 -10.29
N SER A 160 1.70 -30.35 -10.48
CA SER A 160 1.12 -30.55 -11.83
C SER A 160 1.36 -29.36 -12.79
N GLU A 161 1.70 -28.19 -12.23
CA GLU A 161 2.07 -26.99 -12.98
C GLU A 161 3.56 -26.87 -13.31
N GLY A 162 4.39 -27.80 -12.81
CA GLY A 162 5.82 -27.93 -13.12
C GLY A 162 6.78 -27.49 -12.02
N LEU A 163 6.31 -27.30 -10.78
CA LEU A 163 7.16 -26.90 -9.64
C LEU A 163 7.52 -28.11 -8.77
N ASP A 164 8.81 -28.29 -8.48
CA ASP A 164 9.28 -29.28 -7.52
C ASP A 164 9.00 -28.88 -6.05
N GLN A 165 9.18 -29.83 -5.15
CA GLN A 165 8.85 -29.67 -3.73
C GLN A 165 9.72 -28.63 -3.02
N ASP A 166 10.95 -28.42 -3.49
CA ASP A 166 11.90 -27.47 -2.91
C ASP A 166 11.54 -26.04 -3.35
N THR A 167 11.20 -25.83 -4.62
CA THR A 167 10.67 -24.56 -5.14
C THR A 167 9.36 -24.18 -4.43
N ILE A 168 8.45 -25.13 -4.20
CA ILE A 168 7.22 -24.88 -3.42
C ILE A 168 7.56 -24.47 -1.98
N TRP A 169 8.55 -25.10 -1.35
CA TRP A 169 9.02 -24.72 -0.02
C TRP A 169 9.70 -23.33 -0.01
N ASN A 170 10.48 -23.00 -1.02
CA ASN A 170 11.11 -21.69 -1.18
C ASN A 170 10.05 -20.59 -1.29
N ILE A 171 9.00 -20.79 -2.10
CA ILE A 171 7.88 -19.85 -2.21
C ILE A 171 7.18 -19.67 -0.85
N GLN A 172 6.92 -20.76 -0.13
CA GLN A 172 6.33 -20.72 1.22
C GLN A 172 7.17 -19.84 2.15
N ALA A 173 8.47 -20.16 2.29
CA ALA A 173 9.39 -19.44 3.17
C ALA A 173 9.55 -17.96 2.78
N ILE A 174 9.62 -17.64 1.49
CA ILE A 174 9.67 -16.26 0.98
C ILE A 174 8.37 -15.50 1.32
N CYS A 175 7.21 -16.14 1.18
CA CYS A 175 5.93 -15.52 1.55
C CYS A 175 5.84 -15.30 3.06
N ASP A 176 6.18 -16.29 3.88
CA ASP A 176 6.18 -16.18 5.34
C ASP A 176 7.10 -15.06 5.84
N ALA A 177 8.32 -14.96 5.29
CA ALA A 177 9.26 -13.91 5.64
C ALA A 177 8.78 -12.50 5.22
N ARG A 178 8.23 -12.36 4.00
CA ARG A 178 7.63 -11.09 3.54
C ARG A 178 6.48 -10.66 4.46
N ILE A 179 5.63 -11.61 4.90
CA ILE A 179 4.56 -11.36 5.86
C ILE A 179 5.10 -10.95 7.23
N ALA A 180 6.15 -11.61 7.72
CA ALA A 180 6.78 -11.27 9.00
C ALA A 180 7.41 -9.86 8.98
N ALA A 181 8.13 -9.50 7.92
CA ALA A 181 8.65 -8.15 7.70
C ALA A 181 7.50 -7.12 7.64
N PHE A 182 6.50 -7.37 6.78
CA PHE A 182 5.34 -6.49 6.64
C PHE A 182 4.56 -6.29 7.97
N ILE A 183 4.47 -7.30 8.83
CA ILE A 183 3.87 -7.17 10.16
C ILE A 183 4.77 -6.37 11.12
N LYS A 184 6.10 -6.56 11.04
CA LYS A 184 7.08 -5.81 11.84
C LYS A 184 7.05 -4.32 11.50
N ASP A 185 6.97 -3.98 10.21
CA ASP A 185 6.89 -2.60 9.73
C ASP A 185 5.62 -1.89 10.23
N LEU A 186 4.52 -2.63 10.35
CA LEU A 186 3.26 -2.16 10.98
C LEU A 186 3.31 -2.07 12.52
N GLN A 187 4.37 -2.54 13.17
CA GLN A 187 4.51 -2.62 14.63
C GLN A 187 5.59 -1.70 15.22
N ILE A 188 6.32 -0.94 14.40
CA ILE A 188 7.41 -0.05 14.87
C ILE A 188 6.85 1.04 15.82
N PRO A 189 7.24 1.05 17.12
CA PRO A 189 6.96 2.16 18.02
C PRO A 189 8.11 3.15 17.94
N GLY A 190 7.96 4.23 17.16
CA GLY A 190 9.11 5.05 16.77
C GLY A 190 8.82 6.44 16.22
N ALA A 191 7.77 7.12 16.69
CA ALA A 191 7.56 8.56 16.48
C ALA A 191 7.45 9.35 17.80
N ALA A 192 7.88 8.74 18.91
CA ALA A 192 8.11 9.43 20.18
C ALA A 192 9.54 10.00 20.19
N ALA A 193 9.74 11.05 19.40
CA ALA A 193 10.91 11.94 19.51
C ALA A 193 10.40 13.31 19.96
N GLU A 194 11.10 13.89 20.94
CA GLU A 194 10.64 15.05 21.70
C GLU A 194 10.35 16.26 20.80
N ARG A 195 9.15 16.82 20.94
CA ARG A 195 8.88 18.22 20.59
C ARG A 195 8.24 18.88 21.81
N GLU A 196 9.07 19.44 22.67
CA GLU A 196 8.61 20.51 23.55
C GLU A 196 8.02 21.63 22.68
N TYR A 197 6.76 21.98 22.92
CA TYR A 197 6.14 23.13 22.28
C TYR A 197 6.38 24.38 23.14
N PRO A 198 7.05 25.42 22.63
CA PRO A 198 7.01 26.73 23.26
C PRO A 198 5.57 27.26 23.23
N ASN A 199 5.04 27.58 24.41
CA ASN A 199 3.72 28.19 24.57
C ASN A 199 3.66 29.57 23.88
N ALA A 200 2.77 29.75 22.89
CA ALA A 200 2.29 31.06 22.48
C ALA A 200 0.91 31.00 21.79
N ARG A 201 -0.18 31.05 22.58
CA ARG A 201 -1.47 31.57 22.08
C ARG A 201 -1.47 33.09 22.23
N PRO A 202 -1.89 33.87 21.21
CA PRO A 202 -2.42 35.20 21.44
C PRO A 202 -3.67 35.10 22.32
N LYS A 203 -3.72 35.86 23.41
CA LYS A 203 -4.89 35.96 24.28
C LYS A 203 -5.97 36.80 23.59
N ASN A 204 -7.23 36.40 23.74
CA ASN A 204 -8.33 37.36 23.80
C ASN A 204 -9.10 37.10 25.09
N GLU A 205 -9.29 38.16 25.86
CA GLU A 205 -9.71 38.10 27.26
C GLU A 205 -11.23 38.21 27.39
N ARG A 206 -11.80 37.58 28.44
CA ARG A 206 -12.97 38.14 29.14
C ARG A 206 -12.86 37.89 30.66
N PRO A 207 -13.46 38.76 31.50
CA PRO A 207 -13.10 38.88 32.91
C PRO A 207 -13.82 37.87 33.85
N PRO A 208 -13.42 37.80 35.13
CA PRO A 208 -13.81 36.71 36.03
C PRO A 208 -15.09 36.99 36.83
N VAL A 209 -15.69 35.93 37.37
CA VAL A 209 -16.58 36.00 38.54
C VAL A 209 -16.16 34.94 39.58
N THR A 210 -15.66 35.45 40.69
CA THR A 210 -15.43 34.84 42.01
C THR A 210 -16.73 34.25 42.61
N SER A 211 -16.78 33.30 43.55
CA SER A 211 -15.76 32.59 44.35
C SER A 211 -16.42 31.57 45.31
N ASN A 212 -15.57 30.78 45.98
CA ASN A 212 -15.76 30.13 47.29
C ASN A 212 -16.39 28.74 47.39
N ALA A 213 -15.72 27.93 48.21
CA ALA A 213 -16.11 26.60 48.68
C ALA A 213 -16.62 26.68 50.13
N ASN A 214 -17.26 25.60 50.61
CA ASN A 214 -16.80 24.85 51.80
C ASN A 214 -17.73 23.67 52.18
N ASN A 215 -17.10 22.53 52.50
CA ASN A 215 -17.40 21.53 53.54
C ASN A 215 -18.85 21.11 53.88
N PHE A 216 -19.15 19.80 53.91
CA PHE A 216 -19.19 18.97 55.13
C PHE A 216 -19.67 17.52 54.88
N VAL A 217 -19.49 16.63 55.86
CA VAL A 217 -19.75 15.17 55.80
C VAL A 217 -20.76 14.73 56.87
N LYS A 218 -21.69 13.83 56.51
CA LYS A 218 -22.24 12.66 57.28
C LYS A 218 -23.30 11.95 56.40
N VAL A 219 -23.16 10.67 56.03
CA VAL A 219 -23.29 9.40 56.79
C VAL A 219 -24.76 9.04 57.08
N ASP A 220 -25.29 8.05 56.36
CA ASP A 220 -25.85 6.80 56.92
C ASP A 220 -26.16 5.75 55.81
N GLN A 221 -26.14 4.47 56.18
CA GLN A 221 -26.40 3.24 55.37
C GLN A 221 -27.45 2.38 56.12
N PRO A 222 -27.96 1.22 55.63
CA PRO A 222 -27.53 0.36 54.50
C PRO A 222 -28.72 0.03 53.53
N ASP A 223 -28.81 -1.01 52.67
CA ASP A 223 -27.88 -2.11 52.30
C ASP A 223 -28.14 -2.65 50.85
N GLN A 224 -27.27 -3.57 50.42
CA GLN A 224 -27.33 -4.61 49.35
C GLN A 224 -27.93 -4.32 47.96
N GLY A 225 -27.05 -4.43 46.95
CA GLY A 225 -27.47 -4.57 45.54
C GLY A 225 -26.40 -4.43 44.46
N VAL A 226 -25.09 -4.45 44.78
CA VAL A 226 -24.04 -4.04 43.83
C VAL A 226 -23.62 -5.14 42.85
N LYS A 227 -24.02 -4.99 41.57
CA LYS A 227 -23.30 -5.57 40.43
C LYS A 227 -22.28 -4.55 39.91
N ARG A 228 -21.00 -4.92 39.81
CA ARG A 228 -19.95 -4.07 39.22
C ARG A 228 -20.10 -4.01 37.69
N ALA A 229 -19.93 -2.81 37.13
CA ALA A 229 -19.59 -2.58 35.73
C ALA A 229 -18.44 -1.54 35.65
N PRO A 230 -17.55 -1.58 34.64
CA PRO A 230 -16.20 -1.02 34.79
C PRO A 230 -16.02 0.43 34.33
N VAL A 231 -14.94 0.99 34.87
CA VAL A 231 -14.24 2.24 34.57
C VAL A 231 -14.19 2.61 33.09
N GLN A 232 -14.27 3.91 32.83
CA GLN A 232 -14.23 4.57 31.52
C GLN A 232 -12.94 4.25 30.74
N SER A 233 -13.08 4.07 29.43
CA SER A 233 -11.99 3.84 28.47
C SER A 233 -11.47 5.15 27.87
N ALA A 234 -10.15 5.26 27.70
CA ALA A 234 -9.52 6.38 26.99
C ALA A 234 -10.09 6.54 25.57
N GLU A 235 -10.40 7.78 25.20
CA GLU A 235 -10.94 8.12 23.88
C GLU A 235 -9.86 7.94 22.81
N LYS A 236 -10.16 7.11 21.80
CA LYS A 236 -9.27 6.94 20.64
C LYS A 236 -9.36 8.15 19.74
N GLU A 237 -8.21 8.76 19.44
CA GLU A 237 -8.08 9.74 18.37
C GLU A 237 -8.62 9.16 17.05
N LYS A 238 -9.41 9.97 16.34
CA LYS A 238 -9.99 9.62 15.04
C LYS A 238 -9.17 10.31 13.95
N SER A 239 -8.75 9.55 12.95
CA SER A 239 -8.12 10.07 11.74
C SER A 239 -9.17 10.73 10.84
N ASP A 240 -8.77 11.80 10.16
CA ASP A 240 -9.54 12.46 9.10
C ASP A 240 -9.44 11.73 7.73
N ASP A 241 -8.67 10.65 7.62
CA ASP A 241 -8.60 9.81 6.42
C ASP A 241 -9.92 9.05 6.19
N ILE A 242 -10.32 8.96 4.92
CA ILE A 242 -11.38 8.06 4.51
C ILE A 242 -10.86 6.62 4.51
N CYS A 243 -11.58 5.75 5.20
CA CYS A 243 -11.30 4.33 5.31
C CYS A 243 -11.40 3.67 3.94
N LEU A 244 -10.28 3.51 3.26
CA LEU A 244 -10.15 2.81 1.98
C LEU A 244 -10.85 1.43 1.98
N HIS A 245 -10.80 0.71 3.11
CA HIS A 245 -11.47 -0.57 3.27
C HIS A 245 -13.00 -0.45 3.37
N TYR A 246 -13.54 0.67 3.85
CA TYR A 246 -14.99 0.91 3.90
C TYR A 246 -15.53 1.27 2.52
N VAL A 247 -14.84 2.11 1.75
CA VAL A 247 -15.16 2.40 0.33
C VAL A 247 -15.21 1.09 -0.48
N TRP A 248 -14.29 0.16 -0.21
CA TRP A 248 -14.27 -1.20 -0.78
C TRP A 248 -15.25 -2.20 -0.15
N GLN A 249 -16.12 -1.80 0.79
CA GLN A 249 -17.08 -2.66 1.51
C GLN A 249 -16.43 -3.85 2.30
N PHE A 250 -15.17 -3.69 2.70
CA PHE A 250 -14.38 -4.68 3.46
C PHE A 250 -13.93 -4.22 4.86
N CYS A 251 -14.34 -3.05 5.35
CA CYS A 251 -13.97 -2.60 6.69
C CYS A 251 -14.61 -3.48 7.79
N LYS A 252 -13.77 -4.17 8.56
CA LYS A 252 -14.19 -5.06 9.64
C LYS A 252 -14.52 -4.34 10.94
N ASN A 253 -14.03 -3.12 11.12
CA ASN A 253 -14.10 -2.42 12.41
C ASN A 253 -15.46 -1.77 12.65
N LYS A 254 -16.32 -1.63 11.61
CA LYS A 254 -17.63 -0.95 11.69
C LYS A 254 -17.47 0.41 12.42
N ASN A 255 -18.30 0.67 13.43
CA ASN A 255 -18.30 1.93 14.19
C ASN A 255 -17.04 2.12 15.07
N ASN A 256 -16.18 1.10 15.20
CA ASN A 256 -14.91 1.17 15.92
C ASN A 256 -13.71 1.42 14.99
N CYS A 257 -13.93 1.83 13.74
CA CYS A 257 -12.85 2.28 12.88
C CYS A 257 -12.35 3.66 13.34
N SER A 258 -11.04 3.86 13.38
CA SER A 258 -10.43 5.17 13.62
C SER A 258 -10.47 6.07 12.39
N MET A 259 -10.67 5.51 11.19
CA MET A 259 -10.82 6.24 9.92
C MET A 259 -12.29 6.47 9.58
N ILE A 260 -12.57 7.50 8.77
CA ILE A 260 -13.91 7.91 8.38
C ILE A 260 -14.56 6.89 7.43
N HIS A 261 -15.80 6.52 7.72
CA HIS A 261 -16.62 5.70 6.83
C HIS A 261 -17.44 6.63 5.92
N TYR A 262 -17.09 6.67 4.63
CA TYR A 262 -17.78 7.45 3.60
C TYR A 262 -17.92 6.62 2.31
N ASP A 263 -18.94 6.88 1.51
CA ASP A 263 -19.30 6.10 0.33
C ASP A 263 -18.40 6.37 -0.89
N LEU A 264 -17.75 7.54 -0.94
CA LEU A 264 -16.80 7.94 -1.98
C LEU A 264 -15.35 7.99 -1.45
N PRO A 265 -14.32 7.90 -2.32
CA PRO A 265 -12.92 8.02 -1.92
C PRO A 265 -12.49 9.45 -1.58
N TYR A 266 -13.37 10.43 -1.74
CA TYR A 266 -13.22 11.84 -1.36
C TYR A 266 -14.48 12.32 -0.64
N ARG A 267 -14.37 13.35 0.21
CA ARG A 267 -15.50 13.93 0.96
C ARG A 267 -15.29 15.42 1.15
N TRP A 268 -16.25 16.21 0.67
CA TRP A 268 -16.24 17.67 0.78
C TRP A 268 -17.11 18.13 1.94
N GLN A 269 -16.57 19.00 2.79
CA GLN A 269 -17.27 19.50 3.98
C GLN A 269 -17.06 21.00 4.18
N SER A 270 -18.09 21.69 4.69
CA SER A 270 -17.99 23.06 5.20
C SER A 270 -18.08 23.08 6.72
N PHE A 271 -17.37 24.01 7.35
CA PHE A 271 -17.43 24.19 8.79
C PHE A 271 -18.70 24.97 9.18
N THR A 272 -19.47 24.46 10.13
CA THR A 272 -20.68 25.14 10.63
C THR A 272 -20.62 25.31 12.14
N SER A 273 -21.58 26.05 12.71
CA SER A 273 -21.71 26.20 14.18
C SER A 273 -21.84 24.86 14.94
N SER A 274 -22.21 23.77 14.26
CA SER A 274 -22.26 22.42 14.80
C SER A 274 -21.15 21.50 14.26
N GLY A 275 -20.01 22.07 13.83
CA GLY A 275 -18.88 21.35 13.23
C GLY A 275 -19.00 21.11 11.73
N TRP A 276 -18.15 20.23 11.19
CA TRP A 276 -18.08 19.89 9.77
C TRP A 276 -19.35 19.20 9.24
N LYS A 277 -19.94 19.75 8.17
CA LYS A 277 -21.08 19.16 7.45
C LYS A 277 -20.75 18.93 5.99
N ASP A 278 -21.34 17.89 5.39
CA ASP A 278 -21.09 17.54 3.99
C ASP A 278 -21.71 18.55 3.03
N LEU A 279 -20.98 18.89 1.98
CA LEU A 279 -21.47 19.73 0.90
C LEU A 279 -22.32 18.93 -0.11
N PRO A 280 -23.36 19.54 -0.71
CA PRO A 280 -24.06 18.96 -1.86
C PRO A 280 -23.15 18.98 -3.11
N LYS A 281 -23.60 18.41 -4.23
CA LYS A 281 -22.86 18.41 -5.51
C LYS A 281 -21.42 17.87 -5.42
N ARG A 282 -21.20 16.89 -4.53
CA ARG A 282 -19.88 16.35 -4.18
C ARG A 282 -19.06 15.81 -5.38
N GLU A 283 -19.72 15.34 -6.43
CA GLU A 283 -19.07 14.84 -7.65
C GLU A 283 -18.71 15.99 -8.61
N GLU A 284 -19.56 17.01 -8.73
CA GLU A 284 -19.27 18.21 -9.51
C GLU A 284 -18.18 19.08 -8.86
N ILE A 285 -18.17 19.20 -7.53
CA ILE A 285 -17.11 19.89 -6.78
C ILE A 285 -15.77 19.18 -6.99
N GLU A 286 -15.71 17.86 -6.81
CA GLU A 286 -14.48 17.09 -7.01
C GLU A 286 -13.98 17.20 -8.45
N LYS A 287 -14.88 17.07 -9.44
CA LYS A 287 -14.53 17.23 -10.86
C LYS A 287 -13.95 18.60 -11.17
N ALA A 288 -14.50 19.66 -10.57
CA ALA A 288 -13.99 21.01 -10.70
C ALA A 288 -12.62 21.18 -10.04
N TYR A 289 -12.46 20.68 -8.80
CA TYR A 289 -11.21 20.75 -8.04
C TYR A 289 -10.04 19.99 -8.69
N CYS A 290 -10.31 18.91 -9.43
CA CYS A 290 -9.30 18.16 -10.15
C CYS A 290 -8.78 18.82 -11.44
N ASP A 291 -9.35 19.95 -11.89
CA ASP A 291 -8.84 20.72 -13.02
C ASP A 291 -8.06 21.95 -12.50
N PRO A 292 -6.74 22.05 -12.72
CA PRO A 292 -5.94 23.16 -12.20
C PRO A 292 -6.31 24.53 -12.81
N ASN A 293 -7.08 24.56 -13.91
CA ASN A 293 -7.61 25.80 -14.47
C ASN A 293 -8.83 26.35 -13.71
N ILE A 294 -9.43 25.57 -12.79
CA ILE A 294 -10.62 25.93 -12.05
C ILE A 294 -10.26 26.19 -10.59
N THR A 295 -10.35 27.46 -10.17
CA THR A 295 -10.00 27.89 -8.80
C THR A 295 -11.20 28.07 -7.88
N SER A 296 -12.43 27.96 -8.39
CA SER A 296 -13.66 28.21 -7.63
C SER A 296 -14.86 27.42 -8.16
N PHE A 297 -15.90 27.29 -7.35
CA PHE A 297 -17.18 26.67 -7.70
C PHE A 297 -18.35 27.62 -7.37
N PRO A 298 -18.77 28.47 -8.34
CA PRO A 298 -19.70 29.57 -8.09
C PRO A 298 -21.07 29.15 -7.52
N ASP A 299 -21.60 28.00 -7.96
CA ASP A 299 -22.89 27.44 -7.52
C ASP A 299 -23.03 27.27 -5.99
N LEU A 300 -21.92 27.23 -5.25
CA LEU A 300 -21.85 27.12 -3.80
C LEU A 300 -20.85 28.14 -3.19
N GLU A 301 -20.46 29.16 -3.97
CA GLU A 301 -19.53 30.22 -3.57
C GLU A 301 -18.20 29.68 -2.97
N LEU A 302 -17.69 28.55 -3.49
CA LEU A 302 -16.45 27.92 -3.01
C LEU A 302 -15.23 28.53 -3.70
N ASP A 303 -14.17 28.77 -2.95
CA ASP A 303 -12.82 29.08 -3.41
C ASP A 303 -11.89 27.92 -3.01
N PHE A 304 -11.25 27.30 -4.01
CA PHE A 304 -10.36 26.15 -3.83
C PHE A 304 -8.93 26.54 -3.47
N MET A 305 -8.54 27.80 -3.68
CA MET A 305 -7.19 28.30 -3.37
C MET A 305 -7.09 28.69 -1.91
N THR A 306 -8.13 29.35 -1.37
CA THR A 306 -8.21 29.70 0.06
C THR A 306 -8.84 28.58 0.90
N MET A 307 -9.44 27.57 0.27
CA MET A 307 -10.24 26.53 0.93
C MET A 307 -11.35 27.13 1.81
N THR A 308 -12.13 28.06 1.26
CA THR A 308 -13.28 28.69 1.93
C THR A 308 -14.53 28.76 1.06
N SER A 309 -15.70 28.93 1.68
CA SER A 309 -16.95 29.39 1.07
C SER A 309 -17.29 30.75 1.66
N VAL A 310 -17.12 31.83 0.89
CA VAL A 310 -17.17 33.25 1.34
C VAL A 310 -16.16 33.59 2.46
N ILE A 311 -16.45 33.17 3.70
CA ILE A 311 -15.58 33.30 4.89
C ILE A 311 -15.53 32.00 5.72
N VAL A 312 -16.27 30.98 5.31
CA VAL A 312 -16.45 29.72 6.04
C VAL A 312 -15.40 28.71 5.58
N PRO A 313 -14.57 28.12 6.46
CA PRO A 313 -13.62 27.09 6.05
C PRO A 313 -14.30 25.89 5.40
N ILE A 314 -13.74 25.40 4.30
CA ILE A 314 -14.09 24.10 3.70
C ILE A 314 -12.91 23.14 3.79
N ARG A 315 -13.17 21.84 3.73
CA ARG A 315 -12.13 20.81 3.63
C ARG A 315 -12.51 19.71 2.67
N ARG A 316 -11.49 19.17 1.98
CA ARG A 316 -11.54 17.92 1.24
C ARG A 316 -10.83 16.85 2.06
N LEU A 317 -11.55 15.80 2.41
CA LEU A 317 -10.99 14.57 2.97
C LEU A 317 -10.85 13.55 1.86
N SER A 318 -9.91 12.61 2.00
CA SER A 318 -9.60 11.65 0.95
C SER A 318 -9.20 10.28 1.51
N THR A 319 -9.21 9.24 0.68
CA THR A 319 -8.52 7.99 1.00
C THR A 319 -7.01 8.20 0.96
N VAL A 320 -6.28 7.43 1.76
CA VAL A 320 -4.82 7.39 1.79
C VAL A 320 -4.16 7.50 0.40
N SER A 321 -3.09 8.29 0.34
CA SER A 321 -2.36 8.59 -0.90
C SER A 321 -1.82 7.34 -1.61
N SER A 322 -1.87 7.34 -2.95
CA SER A 322 -1.51 6.20 -3.79
C SER A 322 -0.06 5.78 -3.66
N VAL A 323 0.86 6.69 -3.39
CA VAL A 323 2.29 6.36 -3.22
C VAL A 323 2.55 5.52 -1.95
N THR A 324 1.65 5.62 -0.96
CA THR A 324 1.78 4.91 0.32
C THR A 324 1.25 3.47 0.29
N LYS A 325 0.74 2.99 -0.86
CA LYS A 325 0.03 1.71 -1.00
C LYS A 325 0.37 1.04 -2.33
N ASP A 326 0.24 -0.28 -2.40
CA ASP A 326 0.44 -1.03 -3.65
C ASP A 326 -0.55 -0.57 -4.76
N PRO A 327 -0.11 -0.41 -6.02
CA PRO A 327 -0.94 0.07 -7.13
C PRO A 327 -2.26 -0.68 -7.39
N LYS A 328 -2.43 -1.90 -6.86
CA LYS A 328 -3.71 -2.64 -6.96
C LYS A 328 -4.85 -2.03 -6.12
N PHE A 329 -4.55 -1.13 -5.19
CA PHE A 329 -5.55 -0.46 -4.36
C PHE A 329 -6.20 0.71 -5.12
N VAL A 330 -6.94 0.42 -6.20
CA VAL A 330 -7.45 1.41 -7.19
C VAL A 330 -8.44 2.48 -6.66
N MET A 331 -8.68 2.56 -5.35
CA MET A 331 -9.46 3.65 -4.72
C MET A 331 -8.61 4.47 -3.73
N THR A 332 -7.27 4.38 -3.82
CA THR A 332 -6.37 5.36 -3.19
C THR A 332 -6.39 6.67 -3.95
N THR A 333 -6.10 7.77 -3.25
CA THR A 333 -6.06 9.09 -3.88
C THR A 333 -4.72 9.25 -4.61
N LYS A 334 -4.75 9.36 -5.94
CA LYS A 334 -3.56 9.81 -6.67
C LYS A 334 -3.55 11.33 -6.72
N TRP A 335 -2.50 11.92 -6.17
CA TRP A 335 -2.22 13.33 -6.26
C TRP A 335 -1.40 13.62 -7.53
N LEU A 336 -1.79 14.67 -8.25
CA LEU A 336 -1.09 15.17 -9.41
C LEU A 336 -0.63 16.58 -9.06
N TRP A 337 0.67 16.81 -9.16
CA TRP A 337 1.29 18.08 -8.83
C TRP A 337 1.56 18.85 -10.12
N TYR A 338 1.26 20.14 -10.12
CA TYR A 338 1.40 21.02 -11.28
C TYR A 338 2.22 22.27 -10.94
N TRP A 339 2.96 22.80 -11.91
CA TRP A 339 3.45 24.17 -11.90
C TRP A 339 2.79 24.98 -13.00
N LYS A 340 2.81 26.31 -12.89
CA LYS A 340 2.37 27.22 -13.94
C LYS A 340 3.59 27.81 -14.65
N ASN A 341 3.69 27.63 -15.96
CA ASN A 341 4.81 28.18 -16.75
C ASN A 341 4.63 29.68 -17.05
N ASP A 342 5.64 30.30 -17.65
CA ASP A 342 5.63 31.73 -18.02
C ASP A 342 4.53 32.09 -19.05
N LEU A 343 4.04 31.11 -19.81
CA LEU A 343 2.89 31.25 -20.72
C LEU A 343 1.53 31.11 -20.01
N GLY A 344 1.52 30.92 -18.69
CA GLY A 344 0.32 30.77 -17.88
C GLY A 344 -0.35 29.40 -17.96
N GLN A 345 0.32 28.38 -18.51
CA GLN A 345 -0.19 27.02 -18.66
C GLN A 345 0.22 26.15 -17.47
N TRP A 346 -0.69 25.25 -17.05
CA TRP A 346 -0.41 24.26 -16.01
C TRP A 346 0.26 23.01 -16.59
N ILE A 347 1.45 22.67 -16.07
CA ILE A 347 2.26 21.53 -16.49
C ILE A 347 2.39 20.54 -15.31
N GLU A 348 2.10 19.26 -15.55
CA GLU A 348 2.22 18.20 -14.54
C GLU A 348 3.68 17.80 -14.34
N TYR A 349 4.15 17.78 -13.09
CA TYR A 349 5.51 17.35 -12.76
C TYR A 349 5.78 15.93 -13.28
N GLY A 350 6.84 15.79 -14.07
CA GLY A 350 7.29 14.53 -14.66
C GLY A 350 6.59 14.10 -15.95
N LYS A 351 5.68 14.90 -16.52
CA LYS A 351 5.11 14.66 -17.86
C LYS A 351 5.74 15.56 -18.92
N GLN A 352 5.82 15.02 -20.13
CA GLN A 352 6.28 15.72 -21.32
C GLN A 352 5.11 16.44 -22.01
N ASP A 353 5.37 17.65 -22.50
CA ASP A 353 4.82 18.08 -23.77
C ASP A 353 5.86 17.83 -24.88
N LYS A 354 5.42 17.59 -26.11
CA LYS A 354 6.13 16.77 -27.12
C LYS A 354 7.48 17.30 -27.68
N GLN A 355 8.03 18.38 -27.14
CA GLN A 355 9.23 19.05 -27.66
C GLN A 355 10.35 19.27 -26.63
N PHE A 356 10.14 18.97 -25.34
CA PHE A 356 11.07 19.37 -24.28
C PHE A 356 11.40 18.26 -23.27
N GLN A 357 12.53 18.41 -22.57
CA GLN A 357 12.90 17.53 -21.48
C GLN A 357 11.94 17.73 -20.29
N PRO A 358 11.42 16.66 -19.66
CA PRO A 358 10.54 16.77 -18.50
C PRO A 358 11.32 17.19 -17.25
N ALA A 359 10.58 17.56 -16.20
CA ALA A 359 11.18 17.80 -14.88
C ALA A 359 11.90 16.56 -14.33
N SER A 360 12.91 16.80 -13.49
CA SER A 360 13.64 15.75 -12.76
C SER A 360 12.80 15.05 -11.68
N LEU A 361 11.64 15.60 -11.32
CA LEU A 361 10.70 15.05 -10.33
C LEU A 361 9.33 14.81 -10.97
N THR A 362 8.71 13.68 -10.62
CA THR A 362 7.32 13.37 -10.97
C THR A 362 6.35 13.79 -9.87
N SER A 363 5.05 13.84 -10.19
CA SER A 363 3.99 13.99 -9.20
C SER A 363 4.04 12.93 -8.08
N ASP A 364 4.47 11.71 -8.39
CA ASP A 364 4.58 10.65 -7.37
C ASP A 364 5.81 10.90 -6.45
N ASP A 365 6.90 11.50 -6.95
CA ASP A 365 8.06 11.87 -6.13
C ASP A 365 7.73 13.03 -5.20
N LEU A 366 7.07 14.07 -5.72
CA LEU A 366 6.61 15.21 -4.92
C LEU A 366 5.64 14.80 -3.81
N GLU A 367 4.72 13.90 -4.10
CA GLU A 367 3.79 13.37 -3.11
C GLU A 367 4.53 12.61 -1.99
N ASN A 368 5.54 11.81 -2.32
CA ASN A 368 6.37 11.16 -1.29
C ASN A 368 7.14 12.16 -0.43
N LEU A 369 7.69 13.22 -1.03
CA LEU A 369 8.41 14.28 -0.32
C LEU A 369 7.48 15.10 0.58
N PHE A 370 6.31 15.48 0.09
CA PHE A 370 5.29 16.21 0.85
C PHE A 370 4.77 15.41 2.05
N LEU A 371 4.58 14.09 1.90
CA LEU A 371 4.17 13.21 3.01
C LEU A 371 5.28 13.01 4.06
N ALA A 372 6.56 13.19 3.69
CA ALA A 372 7.68 13.10 4.61
C ALA A 372 7.92 14.43 5.37
N ASP A 373 7.86 15.57 4.66
CA ASP A 373 7.92 16.92 5.25
C ASP A 373 7.04 17.91 4.46
N PRO A 374 5.80 18.19 4.93
CA PRO A 374 4.88 19.12 4.26
C PRO A 374 5.38 20.57 4.17
N ASN A 375 6.40 20.95 4.95
CA ASN A 375 6.99 22.29 4.95
C ASN A 375 8.44 22.29 4.39
N GLY A 376 8.87 21.15 3.84
CA GLY A 376 10.20 20.97 3.27
C GLY A 376 10.42 21.78 2.01
N ASN A 377 11.65 22.22 1.78
CA ASN A 377 12.07 22.86 0.54
C ASN A 377 12.89 21.87 -0.30
N ILE A 378 12.65 21.85 -1.60
CA ILE A 378 13.27 20.91 -2.53
C ILE A 378 13.86 21.66 -3.73
N GLN A 379 14.95 21.14 -4.29
CA GLN A 379 15.53 21.61 -5.54
C GLN A 379 15.26 20.58 -6.64
N PHE A 380 14.90 21.06 -7.82
CA PHE A 380 14.62 20.23 -8.99
C PHE A 380 15.00 20.96 -10.27
N GLU A 381 15.25 20.21 -11.34
CA GLU A 381 15.43 20.76 -12.68
C GLU A 381 14.07 20.79 -13.37
N ALA A 382 13.62 21.97 -13.79
CA ALA A 382 12.29 22.17 -14.39
C ALA A 382 12.15 21.63 -15.83
N GLY A 383 13.22 21.07 -16.40
CA GLY A 383 13.28 20.72 -17.81
C GLY A 383 13.51 21.95 -18.70
N SER A 384 13.24 21.79 -20.00
CA SER A 384 13.27 22.91 -20.96
C SER A 384 11.89 23.56 -21.04
N GLN A 385 11.84 24.89 -21.10
CA GLN A 385 10.59 25.68 -21.17
C GLN A 385 10.49 26.43 -22.52
#